data_AF-A0A4Z0PWW1-F1
#
_entry.id   AF-A0A4Z0PWW1-F1
#
_cell.length_a   1.000
_cell.length_b   1.000
_cell.length_c   1.000
_cell.angle_alpha   90.00
_cell.angle_beta   90.00
_cell.angle_gamma   90.00
#
_symmetry.space_group_name_H-M   'P 1'
#
loop_
_entity.id
_entity.type
_entity.pdbx_description
1 polymer ?
#
loop_
_entity_poly.entity_id
_entity_poly.type
_entity_poly.pdbx_seq_one_letter_code
_entity_poly.pdbx_strand_id
1 'polypeptide(L)'
;MPRATKTTRIRLRPADTSKVPFWGQLLIGFLWIAYTVFLIAAGQGEQDYHFLHYVFLVFSLIYIGYVLVHNAPIFGTQSYLEFTPGYIVHKGGLFRAKQVFAAEDIEAIDLAPMQLRIRLRSNDLYTLNLREVKGPKRRENFRNEIRQFAAQYNITLRETAPAPRV
;
A
#
# COMPACT_ATOMS: atom_id res chain seq x y z
N MET A 1 20.44 -19.58 -24.82
CA MET A 1 19.17 -19.01 -24.32
C MET A 1 19.43 -17.58 -23.86
N PRO A 2 18.76 -16.55 -24.40
CA PRO A 2 18.99 -15.20 -23.94
C PRO A 2 18.33 -15.04 -22.56
N ARG A 3 19.14 -14.89 -21.51
CA ARG A 3 18.68 -14.45 -20.18
C ARG A 3 18.05 -13.08 -20.38
N ALA A 4 16.75 -12.94 -20.14
CA ALA A 4 16.15 -11.63 -19.97
C ALA A 4 16.92 -10.95 -18.83
N THR A 5 17.65 -9.87 -19.10
CA THR A 5 18.42 -9.10 -18.11
C THR A 5 17.70 -7.83 -17.67
N LYS A 6 16.46 -7.63 -18.15
CA LYS A 6 15.72 -6.38 -17.96
C LYS A 6 14.81 -6.50 -16.75
N THR A 7 15.17 -5.80 -15.67
CA THR A 7 14.30 -5.59 -14.53
C THR A 7 13.34 -4.44 -14.84
N THR A 8 12.02 -4.70 -14.79
CA THR A 8 11.03 -3.64 -14.98
C THR A 8 10.37 -3.29 -13.66
N ARG A 9 10.46 -2.01 -13.28
CA ARG A 9 9.90 -1.48 -12.03
C ARG A 9 8.71 -0.58 -12.29
N ILE A 10 7.55 -0.99 -11.82
CA ILE A 10 6.30 -0.26 -11.90
C ILE A 10 6.02 0.37 -10.54
N ARG A 11 6.06 1.72 -10.48
CA ARG A 11 5.72 2.47 -9.26
C ARG A 11 4.22 2.35 -9.00
N LEU A 12 3.90 1.90 -7.80
CA LEU A 12 2.56 1.83 -7.24
C LEU A 12 2.37 3.01 -6.28
N ARG A 13 1.18 3.62 -6.29
CA ARG A 13 0.80 4.57 -5.23
C ARG A 13 0.25 3.73 -4.06
N PRO A 14 0.51 4.06 -2.79
CA PRO A 14 -0.06 3.32 -1.67
C PRO A 14 -1.58 3.20 -1.81
N ALA A 15 -2.10 1.98 -1.67
CA ALA A 15 -3.51 1.76 -1.48
C ALA A 15 -3.94 2.52 -0.23
N ASP A 16 -4.84 3.46 -0.44
CA ASP A 16 -5.58 4.13 0.62
C ASP A 16 -6.52 3.07 1.24
N THR A 17 -5.99 2.29 2.18
CA THR A 17 -6.71 1.20 2.86
C THR A 17 -7.45 1.71 4.10
N SER A 18 -7.18 2.94 4.54
CA SER A 18 -7.89 3.58 5.65
C SER A 18 -9.24 4.13 5.21
N LYS A 19 -10.27 3.94 6.06
CA LYS A 19 -11.60 4.54 5.85
C LYS A 19 -11.56 6.08 5.91
N VAL A 20 -10.62 6.64 6.67
CA VAL A 20 -10.40 8.09 6.82
C VAL A 20 -9.13 8.47 6.06
N PRO A 21 -9.18 9.44 5.15
CA PRO A 21 -7.99 9.86 4.39
C PRO A 21 -6.94 10.48 5.32
N PHE A 22 -5.66 10.39 4.94
CA PHE A 22 -4.52 10.93 5.69
C PHE A 22 -4.75 12.36 6.23
N TRP A 23 -5.23 13.27 5.38
CA TRP A 23 -5.51 14.66 5.77
C TRP A 23 -6.65 14.78 6.79
N GLY A 24 -7.65 13.90 6.71
CA GLY A 24 -8.71 13.81 7.71
C GLY A 24 -8.18 13.33 9.06
N GLN A 25 -7.27 12.35 9.06
CA GLN A 25 -6.63 11.88 10.29
C GLN A 25 -5.79 12.98 10.95
N LEU A 26 -5.03 13.74 10.17
CA LEU A 26 -4.27 14.90 10.66
C LEU A 26 -5.20 15.99 11.22
N LEU A 27 -6.26 16.35 10.51
CA LEU A 27 -7.21 17.37 10.96
C LEU A 27 -7.80 17.00 12.32
N ILE A 28 -8.22 15.74 12.51
CA ILE A 28 -8.75 15.26 13.79
C ILE A 28 -7.70 15.40 14.91
N GLY A 29 -6.45 14.97 14.66
CA GLY A 29 -5.40 15.07 15.67
C GLY A 29 -5.03 16.52 16.01
N PHE A 30 -5.00 17.42 15.02
CA PHE A 30 -4.77 18.84 15.27
C PHE A 30 -5.93 19.50 16.02
N LEU A 31 -7.17 19.12 15.73
CA LEU A 31 -8.35 19.58 16.48
C LEU A 31 -8.28 19.11 17.94
N TRP A 32 -7.87 17.87 18.22
CA TRP A 32 -7.66 17.40 19.58
C TRP A 32 -6.56 18.17 20.30
N ILE A 33 -5.42 18.42 19.66
CA ILE A 33 -4.35 19.23 20.25
C ILE A 33 -4.86 20.64 20.55
N ALA A 34 -5.48 21.31 19.58
CA ALA A 34 -6.00 22.66 19.75
C ALA A 34 -7.04 22.74 20.88
N TYR A 35 -7.96 21.78 20.93
CA TYR A 35 -8.98 21.69 21.99
C TYR A 35 -8.35 21.48 23.37
N THR A 36 -7.35 20.60 23.48
CA THR A 36 -6.68 20.29 24.76
C THR A 36 -5.85 21.46 25.24
N VAL A 37 -5.11 22.11 24.34
CA VAL A 37 -4.35 23.34 24.65
C VAL A 37 -5.30 24.45 25.09
N PHE A 38 -6.46 24.59 24.44
CA PHE A 38 -7.49 25.54 24.86
C PHE A 38 -8.01 25.24 26.27
N LEU A 39 -8.32 23.99 26.60
CA LEU A 39 -8.77 23.60 27.94
C LEU A 39 -7.73 23.92 29.03
N ILE A 40 -6.45 23.62 28.76
CA ILE A 40 -5.32 23.94 29.65
C ILE A 40 -5.20 25.46 29.84
N ALA A 41 -5.24 26.23 28.75
CA ALA A 41 -5.09 27.68 28.79
C ALA A 41 -6.29 28.39 29.44
N ALA A 42 -7.49 27.85 29.30
CA ALA A 42 -8.72 28.39 29.88
C ALA A 42 -8.87 28.04 31.37
N GLY A 43 -7.96 27.27 31.96
CA GLY A 43 -8.07 26.79 33.35
C GLY A 43 -9.32 25.94 33.59
N GLN A 44 -9.93 25.37 32.54
CA GLN A 44 -11.14 24.57 32.69
C GLN A 44 -10.79 23.21 33.30
N GLY A 45 -11.32 22.96 34.50
CA GLY A 45 -11.01 21.76 35.25
C GLY A 45 -9.89 21.93 36.29
N GLU A 46 -9.78 23.11 36.93
CA GLU A 46 -9.03 23.36 38.18
C GLU A 46 -9.53 22.55 39.40
N GLN A 47 -9.92 21.30 39.19
CA GLN A 47 -10.07 20.30 40.24
C GLN A 47 -9.05 19.17 39.99
N ASP A 48 -8.92 18.22 40.92
CA ASP A 48 -7.88 17.17 41.06
C ASP A 48 -7.41 16.42 39.80
N TYR A 49 -8.08 16.60 38.65
CA TYR A 49 -7.81 15.93 37.38
C TYR A 49 -7.10 16.80 36.33
N HIS A 50 -6.52 17.95 36.69
CA HIS A 50 -5.81 18.81 35.73
C HIS A 50 -4.66 18.09 34.99
N PHE A 51 -4.08 17.04 35.59
CA PHE A 51 -3.08 16.18 34.95
C PHE A 51 -3.63 15.45 33.71
N LEU A 52 -4.94 15.19 33.67
CA LEU A 52 -5.59 14.40 32.62
C LEU A 52 -5.54 15.11 31.26
N HIS A 53 -5.58 16.45 31.27
CA HIS A 53 -5.37 17.26 30.06
C HIS A 53 -3.98 17.04 29.45
N TYR A 54 -2.94 16.97 30.29
CA TYR A 54 -1.58 16.70 29.83
C TYR A 54 -1.43 15.27 29.31
N VAL A 55 -2.05 14.29 29.96
CA VAL A 55 -2.10 12.91 29.49
C VAL A 55 -2.75 12.85 28.10
N PHE A 56 -3.90 13.50 27.93
CA PHE A 56 -4.61 13.56 26.65
C PHE A 56 -3.81 14.29 25.56
N LEU A 57 -3.07 15.35 25.92
CA LEU A 57 -2.17 16.04 25.01
C LEU A 57 -1.05 15.12 24.51
N VAL A 58 -0.42 14.36 25.41
CA VAL A 58 0.61 13.37 25.04
C VAL A 58 0.04 12.31 24.10
N PHE A 59 -1.14 11.77 24.39
CA PHE A 59 -1.79 10.81 23.49
C PHE A 59 -2.13 11.40 22.12
N SER A 60 -2.53 12.67 22.06
CA SER A 60 -2.79 13.36 20.80
C SER A 60 -1.51 13.53 19.96
N LEU A 61 -0.37 13.82 20.60
CA LEU A 61 0.93 13.87 19.94
C LEU A 61 1.39 12.48 19.46
N ILE A 62 1.21 11.43 20.26
CA ILE A 62 1.48 10.04 19.88
C ILE A 62 0.63 9.67 18.65
N TYR A 63 -0.65 10.03 18.64
CA TYR A 63 -1.55 9.78 17.52
C TYR A 63 -1.07 10.48 16.23
N ILE A 64 -0.71 11.78 16.30
CA ILE A 64 -0.15 12.48 15.13
C ILE A 64 1.15 11.81 14.67
N GLY A 65 2.05 11.46 15.60
CA GLY A 65 3.27 10.73 15.28
C GLY A 65 3.00 9.41 14.56
N TYR A 66 2.04 8.63 15.06
CA TYR A 66 1.59 7.39 14.42
C TYR A 66 1.06 7.62 13.01
N VAL A 67 0.16 8.59 12.82
CA VAL A 67 -0.39 8.95 11.50
C VAL A 67 0.73 9.37 10.54
N LEU A 68 1.69 10.15 11.00
CA LEU A 68 2.82 10.58 10.18
C LEU A 68 3.72 9.40 9.79
N VAL A 69 4.06 8.50 10.71
CA VAL A 69 4.93 7.34 10.42
C VAL A 69 4.25 6.36 9.45
N HIS A 70 2.97 6.10 9.65
CA HIS A 70 2.27 5.05 8.90
C HIS A 70 1.64 5.52 7.60
N ASN A 71 1.19 6.78 7.54
CA ASN A 71 0.36 7.29 6.45
C ASN A 71 0.92 8.54 5.76
N ALA A 72 2.03 9.14 6.23
CA ALA A 72 2.53 10.37 5.61
C ALA A 72 2.96 10.13 4.15
N PRO A 73 2.36 10.88 3.20
CA PRO A 73 2.78 10.85 1.80
C PRO A 73 4.13 11.53 1.56
N ILE A 74 4.67 12.26 2.55
CA ILE A 74 5.92 13.02 2.48
C ILE A 74 7.15 12.09 2.39
N PHE A 75 7.09 10.88 2.98
CA PHE A 75 8.19 9.91 2.92
C PHE A 75 8.28 9.14 1.59
N GLY A 76 7.52 9.55 0.58
CA GLY A 76 7.59 8.98 -0.75
C GLY A 76 6.84 7.65 -0.83
N THR A 77 5.91 7.61 -1.78
CA THR A 77 5.17 6.42 -2.16
C THR A 77 6.11 5.44 -2.87
N GLN A 78 6.97 4.75 -2.15
CA GLN A 78 7.84 3.69 -2.68
C GLN A 78 7.11 2.34 -2.70
N SER A 79 5.80 2.34 -2.92
CA SER A 79 5.18 1.09 -3.32
C SER A 79 5.61 0.82 -4.76
N TYR A 80 6.11 -0.38 -5.04
CA TYR A 80 6.47 -0.73 -6.40
C TYR A 80 6.35 -2.24 -6.59
N LEU A 81 6.04 -2.62 -7.82
CA LEU A 81 6.13 -3.98 -8.29
C LEU A 81 7.28 -4.05 -9.28
N GLU A 82 8.19 -5.00 -9.06
CA GLU A 82 9.39 -5.16 -9.85
C GLU A 82 9.44 -6.57 -10.40
N PHE A 83 9.42 -6.67 -11.73
CA PHE A 83 9.59 -7.92 -12.46
C PHE A 83 11.08 -8.13 -12.69
N THR A 84 11.62 -9.19 -12.08
CA THR A 84 13.02 -9.59 -12.22
C THR A 84 13.07 -10.98 -12.87
N PRO A 85 14.17 -11.36 -13.53
CA PRO A 85 14.31 -12.71 -14.06
C PRO A 85 14.25 -13.73 -12.91
N GLY A 86 13.17 -14.49 -12.86
CA GLY A 86 12.97 -15.61 -11.93
C GLY A 86 12.12 -15.26 -10.71
N TYR A 87 11.76 -14.00 -10.48
CA TYR A 87 10.91 -13.63 -9.36
C TYR A 87 10.21 -12.27 -9.53
N ILE A 88 9.09 -12.11 -8.84
CA ILE A 88 8.34 -10.85 -8.73
C ILE A 88 8.58 -10.27 -7.34
N VAL A 89 8.98 -9.01 -7.24
CA VAL A 89 9.10 -8.30 -5.97
C VAL A 89 7.96 -7.31 -5.82
N HIS A 90 7.29 -7.36 -4.68
CA HIS A 90 6.36 -6.33 -4.27
C HIS A 90 6.87 -5.62 -3.01
N LYS A 91 6.94 -4.29 -3.10
CA LYS A 91 7.13 -3.41 -1.94
C LYS A 91 5.84 -2.65 -1.73
N GLY A 92 5.17 -2.88 -0.60
CA GLY A 92 3.89 -2.25 -0.26
C GLY A 92 3.99 -0.93 0.52
N GLY A 93 5.11 -0.20 0.43
CA GLY A 93 5.36 1.05 1.16
C GLY A 93 6.78 1.12 1.72
N LEU A 94 7.19 2.28 2.25
CA LEU A 94 8.58 2.52 2.68
C LEU A 94 9.03 1.60 3.84
N PHE A 95 8.18 1.38 4.83
CA PHE A 95 8.52 0.61 6.03
C PHE A 95 8.06 -0.87 6.00
N ARG A 96 7.26 -1.29 5.01
CA ARG A 96 6.84 -2.70 4.89
C ARG A 96 7.94 -3.57 4.31
N ALA A 97 8.12 -4.79 4.80
CA ALA A 97 9.09 -5.72 4.20
C ALA A 97 8.82 -5.92 2.69
N LYS A 98 9.89 -6.14 1.92
CA LYS A 98 9.77 -6.57 0.52
C LYS A 98 9.22 -7.99 0.52
N GLN A 99 8.22 -8.25 -0.30
CA GLN A 99 7.71 -9.58 -0.56
C GLN A 99 8.28 -10.05 -1.90
N VAL A 100 8.87 -11.23 -1.92
CA VAL A 100 9.49 -11.82 -3.10
C VAL A 100 8.73 -13.10 -3.41
N PHE A 101 8.32 -13.23 -4.67
CA PHE A 101 7.61 -14.40 -5.18
C PHE A 101 8.48 -15.03 -6.26
N ALA A 102 9.14 -16.14 -5.97
CA ALA A 102 9.93 -16.86 -6.97
C ALA A 102 9.01 -17.52 -8.00
N ALA A 103 9.41 -17.52 -9.27
CA ALA A 103 8.63 -18.11 -10.35
C ALA A 103 8.33 -19.60 -10.11
N GLU A 104 9.26 -20.31 -9.49
CA GLU A 104 9.13 -21.73 -9.13
C GLU A 104 8.05 -21.98 -8.08
N ASP A 105 7.85 -21.03 -7.16
CA ASP A 105 6.85 -21.12 -6.09
C ASP A 105 5.45 -20.72 -6.56
N ILE A 106 5.32 -20.08 -7.72
CA ILE A 106 4.04 -19.63 -8.26
C ILE A 106 3.37 -20.78 -8.99
N GLU A 107 2.17 -21.13 -8.55
CA GLU A 107 1.32 -22.12 -9.21
C GLU A 107 0.47 -21.46 -10.30
N ALA A 108 -0.19 -20.36 -9.96
CA ALA A 108 -1.09 -19.66 -10.87
C ALA A 108 -1.13 -18.15 -10.58
N ILE A 109 -1.39 -17.39 -11.64
CA ILE A 109 -1.62 -15.94 -11.57
C ILE A 109 -3.03 -15.67 -12.07
N ASP A 110 -3.89 -15.11 -11.21
CA ASP A 110 -5.21 -14.65 -11.60
C ASP A 110 -5.18 -13.13 -11.80
N LEU A 111 -5.37 -12.69 -13.03
CA LEU A 111 -5.37 -11.28 -13.41
C LEU A 111 -6.81 -10.80 -13.62
N ALA A 112 -7.35 -10.10 -12.62
CA ALA A 112 -8.66 -9.47 -12.67
C ALA A 112 -8.54 -7.97 -13.06
N PRO A 113 -9.64 -7.30 -13.44
CA PRO A 113 -9.59 -5.94 -13.99
C PRO A 113 -8.87 -4.90 -13.12
N MET A 114 -9.01 -5.03 -11.80
CA MET A 114 -8.36 -4.15 -10.80
C MET A 114 -7.59 -4.92 -9.73
N GLN A 115 -7.29 -6.20 -9.93
CA GLN A 115 -6.66 -7.02 -8.89
C GLN A 115 -5.75 -8.06 -9.55
N LEU A 116 -4.57 -8.24 -8.97
CA LEU A 116 -3.67 -9.34 -9.29
C LEU A 116 -3.69 -10.29 -8.10
N ARG A 117 -3.92 -11.58 -8.35
CA ARG A 117 -3.75 -12.62 -7.33
C ARG A 117 -2.65 -13.57 -7.77
N ILE A 118 -1.72 -13.85 -6.88
CA ILE A 118 -0.64 -14.81 -7.08
C ILE A 118 -0.94 -15.97 -6.14
N ARG A 119 -1.18 -17.15 -6.71
CA ARG A 119 -1.31 -18.40 -5.96
C ARG A 119 0.03 -19.09 -5.90
N LEU A 120 0.49 -19.35 -4.68
CA LEU A 120 1.72 -20.06 -4.42
C LEU A 120 1.42 -21.55 -4.26
N ARG A 121 2.40 -22.40 -4.59
CA ARG A 121 2.34 -23.86 -4.40
C ARG A 121 2.19 -24.25 -2.92
N SER A 122 2.55 -23.35 -1.99
CA SER A 122 2.29 -23.49 -0.55
C SER A 122 0.80 -23.38 -0.19
N ASN A 123 -0.08 -23.16 -1.16
CA ASN A 123 -1.50 -22.83 -1.01
C ASN A 123 -1.76 -21.42 -0.46
N ASP A 124 -0.73 -20.57 -0.38
CA ASP A 124 -0.87 -19.16 -0.01
C ASP A 124 -1.42 -18.34 -1.20
N LEU A 125 -2.36 -17.45 -0.89
CA LEU A 125 -2.94 -16.52 -1.86
C LEU A 125 -2.46 -15.10 -1.57
N TYR A 126 -1.60 -14.58 -2.45
CA TYR A 126 -1.21 -13.19 -2.41
C TYR A 126 -2.14 -12.33 -3.28
N THR A 127 -2.60 -11.20 -2.75
CA THR A 127 -3.55 -10.33 -3.45
C THR A 127 -3.05 -8.89 -3.49
N LEU A 128 -2.97 -8.33 -4.70
CA LEU A 128 -2.53 -6.97 -4.97
C LEU A 128 -3.63 -6.18 -5.68
N ASN A 129 -3.88 -4.95 -5.25
CA ASN A 129 -4.88 -4.08 -5.85
C ASN A 129 -4.27 -3.20 -6.96
N LEU A 130 -4.73 -3.35 -8.19
CA LEU A 130 -4.24 -2.59 -9.36
C LEU A 130 -4.84 -1.18 -9.47
N ARG A 131 -5.69 -0.76 -8.51
CA ARG A 131 -6.09 0.66 -8.36
C ARG A 131 -4.89 1.60 -8.24
N GLU A 132 -3.78 1.08 -7.74
CA GLU A 132 -2.51 1.78 -7.55
C GLU A 132 -1.79 2.11 -8.88
N VAL A 133 -2.08 1.38 -9.96
CA VAL A 133 -1.55 1.64 -11.31
C VAL A 133 -2.47 2.64 -12.03
N LYS A 134 -2.13 3.94 -11.97
CA LYS A 134 -2.87 4.99 -12.71
C LYS A 134 -2.41 5.12 -14.17
N GLY A 135 -3.38 5.18 -15.07
CA GLY A 135 -3.19 5.42 -16.51
C GLY A 135 -3.44 4.16 -17.37
N PRO A 136 -4.21 4.26 -18.47
CA PRO A 136 -4.54 3.11 -19.31
C PRO A 136 -3.28 2.43 -19.88
N LYS A 137 -2.34 3.22 -20.41
CA LYS A 137 -1.06 2.73 -20.95
C LYS A 137 -0.20 1.99 -19.93
N ARG A 138 -0.14 2.46 -18.68
CA ARG A 138 0.63 1.78 -17.62
C ARG A 138 -0.02 0.47 -17.18
N ARG A 139 -1.35 0.43 -17.13
CA ARG A 139 -2.09 -0.81 -16.84
C ARG A 139 -1.87 -1.84 -17.94
N GLU A 140 -1.89 -1.41 -19.19
CA GLU A 140 -1.64 -2.29 -20.33
C GLU A 140 -0.20 -2.82 -20.31
N ASN A 141 0.80 -1.96 -20.09
CA ASN A 141 2.20 -2.39 -19.93
C ASN A 141 2.36 -3.40 -18.79
N PHE A 142 1.75 -3.12 -17.62
CA PHE A 142 1.75 -4.02 -16.48
C PHE A 142 1.17 -5.41 -16.82
N ARG A 143 0.02 -5.44 -17.52
CA ARG A 143 -0.60 -6.71 -17.94
C ARG A 143 0.28 -7.45 -18.95
N ASN A 144 0.90 -6.73 -19.88
CA ASN A 144 1.81 -7.33 -20.85
C ASN A 144 3.04 -7.92 -20.16
N GLU A 145 3.61 -7.27 -19.15
CA GLU A 145 4.72 -7.81 -18.36
C GLU A 145 4.32 -9.07 -17.59
N ILE A 146 3.12 -9.12 -17.01
CA ILE A 146 2.60 -10.35 -16.38
C ILE A 146 2.42 -11.48 -17.38
N ARG A 147 1.84 -11.19 -18.56
CA ARG A 147 1.68 -12.19 -19.62
C ARG A 147 3.03 -12.74 -20.07
N GLN A 148 4.02 -11.87 -20.25
CA GLN A 148 5.38 -12.26 -20.62
C GLN A 148 6.04 -13.10 -19.52
N PHE A 149 5.93 -12.70 -18.26
CA PHE A 149 6.47 -13.45 -17.13
C PHE A 149 5.82 -14.84 -17.01
N ALA A 150 4.50 -14.91 -17.08
CA ALA A 150 3.78 -16.19 -17.02
C ALA A 150 4.14 -17.12 -18.19
N ALA A 151 4.25 -16.58 -19.41
CA ALA A 151 4.67 -17.35 -20.57
C ALA A 151 6.13 -17.83 -20.45
N GLN A 152 7.03 -17.01 -19.92
CA GLN A 152 8.45 -17.36 -19.77
C GLN A 152 8.68 -18.50 -18.79
N TYR A 153 7.91 -18.55 -17.70
CA TYR A 153 8.08 -19.55 -16.63
C TYR A 153 7.01 -20.67 -16.67
N ASN A 154 6.20 -20.75 -17.74
CA ASN A 154 5.10 -21.71 -17.89
C ASN A 154 4.11 -21.70 -16.71
N ILE A 155 3.81 -20.52 -16.18
CA ILE A 155 2.87 -20.34 -15.07
C ILE A 155 1.45 -20.25 -15.62
N THR A 156 0.49 -20.89 -14.94
CA THR A 156 -0.93 -20.82 -15.32
C THR A 156 -1.46 -19.40 -15.14
N LEU A 157 -1.79 -18.71 -16.24
CA LEU A 157 -2.39 -17.38 -16.20
C LEU A 157 -3.91 -17.46 -16.45
N ARG A 158 -4.71 -16.95 -15.52
CA ARG A 158 -6.17 -16.79 -15.68
C ARG A 158 -6.51 -15.31 -15.77
N GLU A 159 -6.80 -14.82 -16.96
CA GLU A 159 -7.17 -13.42 -17.16
C GLU A 159 -8.69 -13.26 -17.24
N THR A 160 -9.27 -12.42 -16.38
CA THR A 160 -10.65 -11.97 -16.52
C THR A 160 -10.65 -10.65 -17.28
N ALA A 161 -11.19 -10.66 -18.50
CA ALA A 161 -11.27 -9.47 -19.33
C ALA A 161 -12.03 -8.35 -18.58
N PRO A 162 -11.55 -7.09 -18.64
CA PRO A 162 -12.30 -5.97 -18.11
C PRO A 162 -13.63 -5.88 -18.86
N ALA A 163 -14.74 -5.81 -18.11
CA ALA A 163 -16.04 -5.55 -18.70
C ALA A 163 -15.95 -4.29 -19.60
N PRO A 164 -16.52 -4.31 -20.82
CA PRO A 164 -16.54 -3.14 -21.68
C PRO A 164 -17.15 -1.97 -20.92
N ARG A 165 -16.49 -0.81 -20.97
CA ARG A 165 -17.08 0.43 -20.45
C ARG A 165 -18.26 0.76 -21.36
N VAL A 166 -19.47 0.69 -20.82
CA VAL A 166 -20.66 1.30 -21.42
C VAL A 166 -20.62 2.80 -21.15
#